data_AF-A0A0M0JC52-F1
#
_entry.id   AF-A0A0M0JC52-F1
#
_cell.length_a   1.000
_cell.length_b   1.000
_cell.length_c   1.000
_cell.angle_alpha   90.00
_cell.angle_beta   90.00
_cell.angle_gamma   90.00
#
_symmetry.space_group_name_H-M   'P 1'
#
loop_
_entity.id
_entity.type
_entity.pdbx_description
1 polymer ?
#
loop_
_entity_poly.entity_id
_entity_poly.type
_entity_poly.pdbx_seq_one_letter_code
_entity_poly.pdbx_strand_id
1 'polypeptide(L)'
;MLREEQAVFLLQVQQRQRAQHSRMAGMPLEQQIALQRDQIGAMTLREYRPNSTRFANRKIRTDFVEQLTLDAMAVYSSLQPPADDHAMRQALHERLQTLVASVAPNATLLQFGSSVSGLASKGADLDLTLMPTDPKHQNEALPIEEQAQLVELIAKVMEDSGQMAEVHARPKARVPIVALKDSITGLKCDICMCNQLAVLNSRLLRCYMQLDPRAKPLAFCVKHWAKRRSVNDPYHGSPSSYAWVLLVIHYLQTTSPPILPVLQDLFSHAVPYADAGLVRTPDGREFDCYFYDDVERLRAAMGALPANPASLGQLLIGFFRRYAREFDFVKSVTSIRTGAFLTKHAKNWDKKEAGFRGDRHLFCMEDPFELTHDLGRVMDLPAAAWLRTALKAQSRRK
;
A
#
# COMPACT_ATOMS: atom_id res chain seq x y z
N MET A 1 -21.49 8.77 19.45
CA MET A 1 -20.62 7.70 20.01
C MET A 1 -19.55 7.20 19.04
N LEU A 2 -19.79 6.27 18.10
CA LEU A 2 -18.70 5.69 17.25
C LEU A 2 -17.94 6.72 16.38
N ARG A 3 -18.63 7.72 15.82
CA ARG A 3 -17.97 8.80 15.04
C ARG A 3 -17.14 9.75 15.92
N GLU A 4 -17.59 10.01 17.14
CA GLU A 4 -16.87 10.86 18.10
C GLU A 4 -15.62 10.14 18.64
N GLU A 5 -15.71 8.84 18.94
CA GLU A 5 -14.55 8.01 19.33
C GLU A 5 -13.49 7.97 18.22
N GLN A 6 -13.91 7.86 16.95
CA GLN A 6 -13.00 7.90 15.80
C GLN A 6 -12.33 9.28 15.64
N ALA A 7 -13.08 10.36 15.83
CA ALA A 7 -12.53 11.72 15.78
C ALA A 7 -11.48 11.95 16.89
N VAL A 8 -11.76 11.51 18.12
CA VAL A 8 -10.81 11.58 19.24
C VAL A 8 -9.54 10.78 18.95
N PHE A 9 -9.67 9.57 18.40
CA PHE A 9 -8.51 8.76 17.99
C PHE A 9 -7.63 9.48 16.97
N LEU A 10 -8.22 10.06 15.91
CA LEU A 10 -7.47 10.78 14.88
C LEU A 10 -6.76 12.02 15.44
N LEU A 11 -7.42 12.78 16.32
CA LEU A 11 -6.82 13.92 17.00
C LEU A 11 -5.61 13.51 17.86
N GLN A 12 -5.72 12.41 18.60
CA GLN A 12 -4.59 11.89 19.40
C GLN A 12 -3.41 11.47 18.52
N VAL A 13 -3.67 10.85 17.36
CA VAL A 13 -2.62 10.48 16.40
C VAL A 13 -1.92 11.74 15.86
N GLN A 14 -2.68 12.75 15.42
CA GLN A 14 -2.12 14.01 14.91
C GLN A 14 -1.29 14.74 15.97
N GLN A 15 -1.76 14.79 17.23
CA GLN A 15 -1.01 15.41 18.32
C GLN A 15 0.33 14.71 18.57
N ARG A 16 0.36 13.36 18.51
CA ARG A 16 1.60 12.58 18.64
C ARG A 16 2.56 12.84 17.49
N GLN A 17 2.08 12.87 16.24
CA GLN A 17 2.91 13.18 15.07
C GLN A 17 3.53 14.58 15.18
N ARG A 18 2.76 15.59 15.60
CA ARG A 18 3.28 16.96 15.84
C ARG A 18 4.35 17.00 16.93
N ALA A 19 4.13 16.31 18.05
CA ALA A 19 5.11 16.24 19.14
C ALA A 19 6.40 15.52 18.68
N GLN A 20 6.26 14.48 17.86
CA GLN A 20 7.38 13.73 17.32
C GLN A 20 8.18 14.54 16.29
N HIS A 21 7.50 15.26 15.40
CA HIS A 21 8.11 16.25 14.52
C HIS A 21 8.94 17.25 15.33
N SER A 22 8.36 17.86 16.37
CA SER A 22 9.09 18.85 17.19
C SER A 22 10.35 18.27 17.85
N ARG A 23 10.38 16.97 18.17
CA ARG A 23 11.58 16.30 18.71
C ARG A 23 12.62 16.02 17.65
N MET A 24 12.21 15.70 16.42
CA MET A 24 13.11 15.30 15.34
C MET A 24 13.55 16.45 14.43
N ALA A 25 12.87 17.60 14.48
CA ALA A 25 13.05 18.75 13.59
C ALA A 25 14.45 19.42 13.60
N GLY A 26 15.41 18.95 14.41
CA GLY A 26 16.81 19.41 14.43
C GLY A 26 17.86 18.30 14.31
N MET A 27 17.42 17.05 14.14
CA MET A 27 18.29 15.88 14.11
C MET A 27 18.66 15.46 12.67
N PRO A 28 19.94 15.12 12.38
CA PRO A 28 20.34 14.51 11.11
C PRO A 28 19.53 13.27 10.76
N LEU A 29 19.30 13.03 9.47
CA LEU A 29 18.40 11.97 8.99
C LEU A 29 18.85 10.57 9.45
N GLU A 30 20.15 10.31 9.45
CA GLU A 30 20.74 9.05 9.93
C GLU A 30 20.48 8.81 11.42
N GLN A 31 20.46 9.88 12.23
CA GLN A 31 20.14 9.78 13.66
C GLN A 31 18.65 9.55 13.88
N GLN A 32 17.77 10.20 13.09
CA GLN A 32 16.33 9.92 13.10
C GLN A 32 16.07 8.44 12.78
N ILE A 33 16.67 7.91 11.71
CA ILE A 33 16.53 6.50 11.32
C ILE A 33 17.10 5.56 12.39
N ALA A 34 18.23 5.89 13.01
CA ALA A 34 18.82 5.08 14.07
C ALA A 34 17.87 4.98 15.29
N LEU A 35 17.32 6.11 15.75
CA LEU A 35 16.33 6.12 16.83
C LEU A 35 15.11 5.28 16.49
N GLN A 36 14.62 5.39 15.26
CA GLN A 36 13.49 4.62 14.78
C GLN A 36 13.79 3.11 14.81
N ARG A 37 15.01 2.69 14.41
CA ARG A 37 15.45 1.29 14.47
C ARG A 37 15.49 0.75 15.89
N ASP A 38 15.98 1.53 16.84
CA ASP A 38 16.05 1.14 18.25
C ASP A 38 14.66 0.98 18.87
N GLN A 39 13.76 1.93 18.57
CA GLN A 39 12.36 1.87 19.03
C GLN A 39 11.64 0.64 18.49
N ILE A 40 11.73 0.38 17.18
CA ILE A 40 11.10 -0.80 16.56
C ILE A 40 11.72 -2.09 17.10
N GLY A 41 13.04 -2.13 17.29
CA GLY A 41 13.74 -3.27 17.89
C GLY A 41 13.19 -3.57 19.29
N ALA A 42 13.06 -2.55 20.14
CA ALA A 42 12.52 -2.69 21.49
C ALA A 42 11.04 -3.15 21.50
N MET A 43 10.21 -2.64 20.59
CA MET A 43 8.81 -3.04 20.46
C MET A 43 8.68 -4.49 19.99
N THR A 44 9.44 -4.88 18.96
CA THR A 44 9.44 -6.23 18.41
C THR A 44 9.81 -7.26 19.48
N LEU A 45 10.78 -6.96 20.35
CA LEU A 45 11.16 -7.81 21.48
C LEU A 45 10.05 -7.95 22.55
N ARG A 46 9.24 -6.91 22.76
CA ARG A 46 8.13 -6.93 23.73
C ARG A 46 6.91 -7.70 23.22
N GLU A 47 6.58 -7.52 21.94
CA GLU A 47 5.47 -8.20 21.28
C GLU A 47 5.78 -9.69 21.06
N TYR A 48 7.05 -10.02 20.82
CA TYR A 48 7.51 -11.38 20.61
C TYR A 48 7.97 -12.06 21.90
N ARG A 49 7.05 -12.75 22.59
CA ARG A 49 7.41 -13.78 23.57
C ARG A 49 7.47 -15.14 22.88
N PRO A 50 8.64 -15.77 22.69
CA PRO A 50 8.73 -17.06 22.00
C PRO A 50 8.09 -18.16 22.84
N ASN A 51 6.78 -18.39 22.70
CA ASN A 51 6.07 -19.51 23.32
C ASN A 51 6.37 -20.87 22.65
N SER A 52 7.41 -20.98 21.81
CA SER A 52 7.93 -22.28 21.38
C SER A 52 9.45 -22.22 21.15
N THR A 53 10.21 -22.37 22.23
CA THR A 53 11.67 -22.61 22.20
C THR A 53 12.06 -23.86 21.38
N ARG A 54 11.11 -24.74 21.06
CA ARG A 54 11.36 -25.93 20.20
C ARG A 54 11.60 -25.63 18.71
N PHE A 55 11.17 -24.49 18.17
CA PHE A 55 11.24 -24.22 16.71
C PHE A 55 12.35 -23.22 16.30
N ALA A 56 12.92 -22.48 17.24
CA ALA A 56 13.93 -21.45 16.97
C ALA A 56 15.31 -22.02 16.59
N ASN A 57 15.62 -23.27 16.96
CA ASN A 57 17.01 -23.77 16.99
C ASN A 57 17.47 -24.67 15.83
N ARG A 58 16.65 -24.96 14.81
CA ARG A 58 17.16 -25.63 13.59
C ARG A 58 17.58 -24.60 12.56
N LYS A 59 18.87 -24.54 12.21
CA LYS A 59 19.36 -23.76 11.06
C LYS A 59 18.70 -24.27 9.78
N ILE A 60 18.17 -23.36 8.97
CA ILE A 60 17.76 -23.67 7.60
C ILE A 60 19.03 -23.91 6.79
N ARG A 61 19.03 -24.91 5.91
CA ARG A 61 20.22 -25.21 5.11
C ARG A 61 20.58 -24.01 4.21
N THR A 62 21.85 -23.67 4.17
CA THR A 62 22.36 -22.51 3.43
C THR A 62 22.14 -22.64 1.93
N ASP A 63 22.40 -23.82 1.37
CA ASP A 63 22.20 -24.11 -0.06
C ASP A 63 20.74 -23.93 -0.50
N PHE A 64 19.79 -24.33 0.33
CA PHE A 64 18.37 -24.10 0.05
C PHE A 64 18.04 -22.60 0.02
N VAL A 65 18.61 -21.81 0.93
CA VAL A 65 18.37 -20.35 0.99
C VAL A 65 18.97 -19.63 -0.21
N GLU A 66 20.16 -20.05 -0.63
CA GLU A 66 20.83 -19.53 -1.83
C GLU A 66 20.01 -19.84 -3.07
N GLN A 67 19.59 -21.10 -3.25
CA GLN A 67 18.74 -21.48 -4.37
C GLN A 67 17.41 -20.72 -4.36
N LEU A 68 16.76 -20.58 -3.20
CA LEU A 68 15.53 -19.82 -3.08
C LEU A 68 15.71 -18.34 -3.47
N THR A 69 16.88 -17.77 -3.16
CA THR A 69 17.22 -16.40 -3.57
C THR A 69 17.31 -16.29 -5.09
N LEU A 70 17.97 -17.23 -5.75
CA LEU A 70 18.07 -17.28 -7.21
C LEU A 70 16.69 -17.48 -7.86
N ASP A 71 15.89 -18.43 -7.36
CA ASP A 71 14.55 -18.72 -7.86
C ASP A 71 13.63 -17.50 -7.70
N ALA A 72 13.68 -16.81 -6.56
CA ALA A 72 12.90 -15.60 -6.31
C ALA A 72 13.29 -14.47 -7.28
N MET A 73 14.58 -14.30 -7.57
CA MET A 73 15.04 -13.35 -8.57
C MET A 73 14.59 -13.73 -9.99
N ALA A 74 14.62 -15.02 -10.35
CA ALA A 74 14.14 -15.50 -11.64
C ALA A 74 12.63 -15.25 -11.82
N VAL A 75 11.83 -15.52 -10.78
CA VAL A 75 10.40 -15.19 -10.76
C VAL A 75 10.18 -13.69 -10.92
N TYR A 76 10.90 -12.86 -10.16
CA TYR A 76 10.82 -11.40 -10.27
C TYR A 76 11.10 -10.91 -11.71
N SER A 77 12.18 -11.39 -12.34
CA SER A 77 12.55 -11.05 -13.71
C SER A 77 11.48 -11.47 -14.72
N SER A 78 10.91 -12.67 -14.58
CA SER A 78 9.86 -13.18 -15.48
C SER A 78 8.55 -12.40 -15.43
N LEU A 79 8.30 -11.67 -14.34
CA LEU A 79 7.08 -10.91 -14.09
C LEU A 79 7.20 -9.44 -14.49
N GLN A 80 8.40 -8.97 -14.84
CA GLN A 80 8.59 -7.58 -15.28
C GLN A 80 7.76 -7.32 -16.54
N PRO A 81 7.21 -6.11 -16.68
CA PRO A 81 6.62 -5.68 -17.94
C PRO A 81 7.66 -5.73 -19.07
N PRO A 82 7.22 -5.92 -20.33
CA PRO A 82 8.12 -5.82 -21.48
C PRO A 82 8.68 -4.40 -21.63
N ALA A 83 9.78 -4.25 -22.37
CA ALA A 83 10.51 -2.99 -22.46
C ALA A 83 9.69 -1.83 -23.07
N ASP A 84 8.71 -2.15 -23.92
CA ASP A 84 7.81 -1.21 -24.58
C ASP A 84 6.55 -0.87 -23.76
N ASP A 85 6.29 -1.56 -22.63
CA ASP A 85 5.09 -1.36 -21.80
C ASP A 85 4.94 0.10 -21.33
N HIS A 86 6.06 0.76 -20.98
CA HIS A 86 6.03 2.17 -20.59
C HIS A 86 5.58 3.07 -21.74
N ALA A 87 6.10 2.86 -22.95
CA ALA A 87 5.73 3.64 -24.12
C ALA A 87 4.26 3.40 -24.51
N MET A 88 3.80 2.15 -24.43
CA MET A 88 2.39 1.78 -24.67
C MET A 88 1.44 2.47 -23.68
N ARG A 89 1.77 2.44 -22.38
CA ARG A 89 0.97 3.12 -21.34
C ARG A 89 0.95 4.63 -21.53
N GLN A 90 2.09 5.23 -21.88
CA GLN A 90 2.19 6.66 -22.13
C GLN A 90 1.34 7.08 -23.34
N ALA A 91 1.42 6.35 -24.45
CA ALA A 91 0.60 6.62 -25.63
C ALA A 91 -0.91 6.46 -25.33
N LEU A 92 -1.30 5.46 -24.52
CA LEU A 92 -2.69 5.30 -24.09
C LEU A 92 -3.13 6.47 -23.19
N HIS A 93 -2.29 6.87 -22.23
CA HIS A 93 -2.56 8.00 -21.35
C HIS A 93 -2.81 9.30 -22.13
N GLU A 94 -1.98 9.60 -23.14
CA GLU A 94 -2.14 10.78 -23.98
C GLU A 94 -3.46 10.76 -24.78
N ARG A 95 -3.82 9.62 -25.38
CA ARG A 95 -5.12 9.47 -26.09
C ARG A 95 -6.30 9.66 -25.14
N LEU A 96 -6.26 9.03 -23.96
CA LEU A 96 -7.31 9.18 -22.95
C LEU A 96 -7.41 10.63 -22.46
N GLN A 97 -6.28 11.32 -22.27
CA GLN A 97 -6.26 12.73 -21.88
C GLN A 97 -6.91 13.62 -22.93
N THR A 98 -6.67 13.37 -24.22
CA THR A 98 -7.36 14.09 -25.31
C THR A 98 -8.86 13.84 -25.31
N LEU A 99 -9.29 12.59 -25.13
CA LEU A 99 -10.71 12.24 -25.09
C LEU A 99 -11.43 12.86 -23.89
N VAL A 100 -10.83 12.81 -22.70
CA VAL A 100 -11.42 13.39 -21.49
C VAL A 100 -11.47 14.91 -21.54
N ALA A 101 -10.54 15.57 -22.25
CA ALA A 101 -10.54 17.03 -22.37
C ALA A 101 -11.79 17.59 -23.06
N SER A 102 -12.52 16.80 -23.86
CA SER A 102 -13.78 17.23 -24.50
C SER A 102 -14.93 17.38 -23.50
N VAL A 103 -14.85 16.69 -22.36
CA VAL A 103 -15.90 16.66 -21.33
C VAL A 103 -15.47 17.36 -20.04
N ALA A 104 -14.16 17.38 -19.76
CA ALA A 104 -13.56 18.01 -18.60
C ALA A 104 -12.28 18.77 -19.02
N PRO A 105 -12.39 19.93 -19.69
CA PRO A 105 -11.24 20.68 -20.21
C PRO A 105 -10.31 21.23 -19.13
N ASN A 106 -10.82 21.41 -17.90
CA ASN A 106 -10.06 21.90 -16.76
C ASN A 106 -9.54 20.76 -15.85
N ALA A 107 -9.39 19.55 -16.40
CA ALA A 107 -8.96 18.38 -15.66
C ALA A 107 -7.83 17.60 -16.38
N THR A 108 -7.02 16.92 -15.58
CA THR A 108 -5.90 16.10 -16.01
C THR A 108 -5.98 14.69 -15.44
N LEU A 109 -5.57 13.71 -16.23
CA LEU A 109 -5.45 12.31 -15.80
C LEU A 109 -4.10 12.11 -15.12
N LEU A 110 -4.12 11.73 -13.84
CA LEU A 110 -2.93 11.33 -13.10
C LEU A 110 -2.88 9.81 -12.99
N GLN A 111 -1.73 9.22 -13.32
CA GLN A 111 -1.50 7.80 -13.08
C GLN A 111 -1.36 7.53 -11.58
N PHE A 112 -1.86 6.38 -11.13
CA PHE A 112 -1.57 5.85 -9.80
C PHE A 112 -1.40 4.32 -9.88
N GLY A 113 -1.44 3.66 -8.72
CA GLY A 113 -1.47 2.22 -8.61
C GLY A 113 -0.14 1.58 -8.98
N SER A 114 -0.24 0.46 -9.71
CA SER A 114 0.93 -0.37 -9.99
C SER A 114 1.93 0.27 -10.95
N SER A 115 1.45 1.12 -11.87
CA SER A 115 2.26 1.90 -12.81
C SER A 115 3.19 2.88 -12.09
N VAL A 116 2.69 3.59 -11.07
CA VAL A 116 3.48 4.60 -10.33
C VAL A 116 4.31 4.00 -9.21
N SER A 117 3.79 3.02 -8.48
CA SER A 117 4.52 2.36 -7.38
C SER A 117 5.72 1.53 -7.85
N GLY A 118 5.89 1.32 -9.16
CA GLY A 118 6.93 0.48 -9.74
C GLY A 118 6.66 -1.02 -9.55
N LEU A 119 5.41 -1.39 -9.27
CA LEU A 119 4.97 -2.76 -8.97
C LEU A 119 4.03 -3.35 -10.04
N ALA A 120 3.95 -2.72 -11.21
CA ALA A 120 3.27 -3.25 -12.38
C ALA A 120 3.94 -4.55 -12.84
N SER A 121 3.17 -5.63 -12.87
CA SER A 121 3.56 -6.88 -13.54
C SER A 121 3.16 -6.85 -15.00
N LYS A 122 3.69 -7.76 -15.82
CA LYS A 122 3.20 -7.95 -17.20
C LYS A 122 1.67 -8.01 -17.25
N GLY A 123 1.08 -7.15 -18.10
CA GLY A 123 -0.37 -7.05 -18.28
C GLY A 123 -1.13 -6.43 -17.11
N ALA A 124 -0.45 -5.70 -16.20
CA ALA A 124 -1.13 -4.97 -15.15
C ALA A 124 -1.97 -3.82 -15.72
N ASP A 125 -3.10 -3.55 -15.07
CA ASP A 125 -4.04 -2.50 -15.45
C ASP A 125 -3.38 -1.11 -15.33
N LEU A 126 -3.87 -0.15 -16.12
CA LEU A 126 -3.51 1.26 -16.02
C LEU A 126 -4.53 1.99 -15.15
N ASP A 127 -4.14 2.38 -13.95
CA ASP A 127 -5.00 3.11 -13.02
C ASP A 127 -4.81 4.63 -13.21
N LEU A 128 -5.89 5.34 -13.53
CA LEU A 128 -5.93 6.79 -13.76
C LEU A 128 -6.95 7.45 -12.86
N THR A 129 -6.63 8.63 -12.34
CA THR A 129 -7.60 9.49 -11.66
C THR A 129 -7.71 10.83 -12.38
N LEU A 130 -8.94 11.28 -12.60
CA LEU A 130 -9.20 12.61 -13.11
C LEU A 130 -9.12 13.62 -11.96
N MET A 131 -8.28 14.64 -12.11
CA MET A 131 -8.05 15.69 -11.12
C MET A 131 -8.17 17.07 -11.76
N PRO A 132 -8.60 18.10 -11.03
CA PRO A 132 -8.54 19.48 -11.51
C PRO A 132 -7.11 19.89 -11.89
N THR A 133 -6.98 20.63 -12.99
CA THR A 133 -5.68 21.14 -13.47
C THR A 133 -5.11 22.21 -12.54
N ASP A 134 -5.98 23.05 -11.95
CA ASP A 134 -5.56 24.05 -10.97
C ASP A 134 -5.24 23.38 -9.62
N PRO A 135 -3.99 23.47 -9.12
CA PRO A 135 -3.61 22.90 -7.82
C PRO A 135 -4.44 23.41 -6.65
N LYS A 136 -5.01 24.63 -6.74
CA LYS A 136 -5.88 25.18 -5.69
C LYS A 136 -7.17 24.37 -5.53
N HIS A 137 -7.68 23.83 -6.64
CA HIS A 137 -8.90 23.05 -6.68
C HIS A 137 -8.65 21.54 -6.56
N GLN A 138 -7.39 21.07 -6.52
CA GLN A 138 -7.08 19.64 -6.36
C GLN A 138 -7.50 19.07 -5.00
N ASN A 139 -7.61 19.93 -3.98
CA ASN A 139 -8.15 19.60 -2.67
C ASN A 139 -9.64 19.94 -2.54
N GLU A 140 -10.26 20.47 -3.60
CA GLU A 140 -11.69 20.77 -3.62
C GLU A 140 -12.48 19.56 -4.10
N ALA A 141 -13.54 19.31 -3.35
CA ALA A 141 -14.48 18.25 -3.58
C ALA A 141 -15.36 18.54 -4.80
N LEU A 142 -15.30 17.72 -5.86
CA LEU A 142 -16.46 17.58 -6.73
C LEU A 142 -17.55 16.79 -5.98
N PRO A 143 -18.81 17.27 -5.93
CA PRO A 143 -19.92 16.50 -5.38
C PRO A 143 -20.02 15.10 -5.98
N ILE A 144 -20.49 14.12 -5.21
CA ILE A 144 -20.55 12.71 -5.65
C ILE A 144 -21.45 12.58 -6.88
N GLU A 145 -22.53 13.35 -6.94
CA GLU A 145 -23.48 13.38 -8.06
C GLU A 145 -22.81 13.88 -9.34
N GLU A 146 -21.97 14.91 -9.24
CA GLU A 146 -21.19 15.44 -10.38
C GLU A 146 -20.14 14.44 -10.84
N GLN A 147 -19.46 13.76 -9.92
CA GLN A 147 -18.52 12.69 -10.26
C GLN A 147 -19.23 11.53 -10.99
N ALA A 148 -20.42 11.15 -10.53
CA ALA A 148 -21.22 10.11 -11.16
C ALA A 148 -21.64 10.48 -12.59
N GLN A 149 -22.11 11.72 -12.80
CA GLN A 149 -22.44 12.23 -14.14
C GLN A 149 -21.21 12.25 -15.06
N LEU A 150 -20.06 12.68 -14.54
CA LEU A 150 -18.82 12.73 -15.31
C LEU A 150 -18.33 11.34 -15.72
N VAL A 151 -18.48 10.33 -14.85
CA VAL A 151 -18.20 8.92 -15.16
C VAL A 151 -19.06 8.43 -16.33
N GLU A 152 -20.36 8.74 -16.33
CA GLU A 152 -21.25 8.37 -17.44
C GLU A 152 -20.88 9.08 -18.74
N LEU A 153 -20.56 10.38 -18.67
CA LEU A 153 -20.18 11.18 -19.83
C LEU A 153 -18.83 10.73 -20.42
N ILE A 154 -17.84 10.44 -19.58
CA ILE A 154 -16.55 9.89 -20.02
C ILE A 154 -16.77 8.53 -20.69
N ALA A 155 -17.56 7.64 -20.09
CA ALA A 155 -17.86 6.34 -20.69
C ALA A 155 -18.47 6.50 -22.10
N LYS A 156 -19.42 7.43 -22.25
CA LYS A 156 -20.05 7.74 -23.54
C LYS A 156 -19.03 8.23 -24.58
N VAL A 157 -18.14 9.14 -24.22
CA VAL A 157 -17.07 9.62 -25.13
C VAL A 157 -16.09 8.50 -25.48
N MET A 158 -15.76 7.62 -24.54
CA MET A 158 -14.88 6.47 -24.80
C MET A 158 -15.53 5.50 -25.80
N GLU A 159 -16.82 5.20 -25.66
CA GLU A 159 -17.59 4.39 -26.60
C GLU A 159 -17.67 5.04 -27.99
N ASP A 160 -18.05 6.32 -28.05
CA ASP A 160 -18.23 7.05 -29.31
C ASP A 160 -16.92 7.25 -30.08
N SER A 161 -15.77 7.24 -29.38
CA SER A 161 -14.45 7.33 -30.01
C SER A 161 -14.09 6.13 -30.89
N GLY A 162 -14.68 4.94 -30.62
CA GLY A 162 -14.31 3.68 -31.24
C GLY A 162 -12.88 3.18 -30.92
N GLN A 163 -12.13 3.87 -30.06
CA GLN A 163 -10.75 3.51 -29.69
C GLN A 163 -10.69 2.57 -28.48
N MET A 164 -11.78 2.47 -27.70
CA MET A 164 -11.87 1.67 -26.48
C MET A 164 -12.92 0.56 -26.63
N ALA A 165 -12.60 -0.61 -26.07
CA ALA A 165 -13.47 -1.76 -25.96
C ALA A 165 -13.86 -1.99 -24.48
N GLU A 166 -14.88 -2.82 -24.24
CA GLU A 166 -15.29 -3.24 -22.89
C GLU A 166 -15.50 -2.04 -21.91
N VAL A 167 -16.12 -0.95 -22.40
CA VAL A 167 -16.36 0.26 -21.59
C VAL A 167 -17.49 0.01 -20.60
N HIS A 168 -17.21 0.20 -19.31
CA HIS A 168 -18.12 -0.07 -18.20
C HIS A 168 -18.07 1.04 -17.15
N ALA A 169 -19.09 1.89 -17.13
CA ALA A 169 -19.29 2.89 -16.09
C ALA A 169 -19.88 2.28 -14.82
N ARG A 170 -19.34 2.67 -13.65
CA ARG A 170 -19.83 2.27 -12.32
C ARG A 170 -20.02 3.50 -11.42
N PRO A 171 -21.00 4.38 -11.72
CA PRO A 171 -21.18 5.65 -11.01
C PRO A 171 -21.60 5.47 -9.55
N LYS A 172 -22.22 4.33 -9.19
CA LYS A 172 -22.72 4.03 -7.84
C LYS A 172 -21.72 3.31 -6.93
N ALA A 173 -20.49 3.07 -7.40
CA ALA A 173 -19.45 2.46 -6.58
C ALA A 173 -18.97 3.43 -5.48
N ARG A 174 -18.34 2.92 -4.41
CA ARG A 174 -17.72 3.77 -3.36
C ARG A 174 -16.78 4.81 -3.96
N VAL A 175 -16.05 4.42 -5.00
CA VAL A 175 -15.25 5.30 -5.84
C VAL A 175 -15.80 5.16 -7.26
N PRO A 176 -16.51 6.18 -7.78
CA PRO A 176 -17.02 6.17 -9.15
C PRO A 176 -15.88 5.94 -10.15
N ILE A 177 -16.09 5.00 -11.08
CA ILE A 177 -15.04 4.52 -11.99
C ILE A 177 -15.59 4.17 -13.37
N VAL A 178 -14.79 4.42 -14.41
CA VAL A 178 -14.97 3.88 -15.77
C VAL A 178 -13.87 2.85 -16.01
N ALA A 179 -14.25 1.60 -16.15
CA ALA A 179 -13.32 0.55 -16.59
C ALA A 179 -13.42 0.42 -18.11
N LEU A 180 -12.28 0.30 -18.79
CA LEU A 180 -12.21 0.18 -20.25
C LEU A 180 -11.00 -0.66 -20.66
N LYS A 181 -10.94 -0.99 -21.95
CA LYS A 181 -9.81 -1.71 -22.56
C LYS A 181 -9.38 -1.01 -23.84
N ASP A 182 -8.10 -0.73 -23.96
CA ASP A 182 -7.55 -0.13 -25.17
C ASP A 182 -7.63 -1.12 -26.35
N SER A 183 -8.24 -0.71 -27.46
CA SER A 183 -8.43 -1.59 -28.61
C SER A 183 -7.14 -1.90 -29.36
N ILE A 184 -6.11 -1.05 -29.21
CA ILE A 184 -4.81 -1.20 -29.86
C ILE A 184 -3.94 -2.20 -29.09
N THR A 185 -3.77 -1.98 -27.79
CA THR A 185 -2.82 -2.74 -26.96
C THR A 185 -3.46 -3.87 -26.15
N GLY A 186 -4.79 -3.85 -26.00
CA GLY A 186 -5.52 -4.76 -25.11
C GLY A 186 -5.33 -4.46 -23.62
N LEU A 187 -4.62 -3.38 -23.26
CA LEU A 187 -4.43 -2.94 -21.89
C LEU A 187 -5.77 -2.53 -21.26
N LYS A 188 -6.02 -3.01 -20.05
CA LYS A 188 -7.15 -2.56 -19.24
C LYS A 188 -6.78 -1.25 -18.56
N CYS A 189 -7.75 -0.36 -18.45
CA CYS A 189 -7.60 0.93 -17.80
C CYS A 189 -8.82 1.22 -16.93
N ASP A 190 -8.57 1.74 -15.75
CA ASP A 190 -9.57 2.16 -14.79
C ASP A 190 -9.42 3.67 -14.56
N ILE A 191 -10.46 4.45 -14.83
CA ILE A 191 -10.48 5.91 -14.64
C ILE A 191 -11.44 6.24 -13.50
N CYS A 192 -10.91 6.66 -12.34
CA CYS A 192 -11.71 7.16 -11.22
C CYS A 192 -11.66 8.68 -11.09
N MET A 193 -12.50 9.23 -10.21
CA MET A 193 -12.61 10.67 -10.00
C MET A 193 -11.96 11.08 -8.67
N CYS A 194 -11.21 12.18 -8.67
CA CYS A 194 -10.75 12.90 -7.47
C CYS A 194 -10.03 12.04 -6.41
N ASN A 195 -9.28 11.02 -6.82
CA ASN A 195 -8.64 10.07 -5.91
C ASN A 195 -7.18 10.45 -5.57
N GLN A 196 -7.01 11.59 -4.92
CA GLN A 196 -5.70 12.09 -4.52
C GLN A 196 -4.96 11.15 -3.55
N LEU A 197 -5.69 10.46 -2.67
CA LEU A 197 -5.11 9.51 -1.74
C LEU A 197 -4.45 8.34 -2.45
N ALA A 198 -5.04 7.83 -3.54
CA ALA A 198 -4.43 6.75 -4.30
C ALA A 198 -3.14 7.18 -5.00
N VAL A 199 -3.06 8.42 -5.49
CA VAL A 199 -1.84 9.01 -6.07
C VAL A 199 -0.73 9.06 -5.00
N LEU A 200 -1.04 9.58 -3.82
CA LEU A 200 -0.08 9.70 -2.72
C LEU A 200 0.35 8.34 -2.18
N ASN A 201 -0.58 7.40 -2.03
CA ASN A 201 -0.27 6.02 -1.63
C ASN A 201 0.69 5.38 -2.62
N SER A 202 0.48 5.60 -3.92
CA SER A 202 1.35 5.06 -4.96
C SER A 202 2.74 5.67 -4.93
N ARG A 203 2.86 6.97 -4.64
CA ARG A 203 4.15 7.64 -4.39
C ARG A 203 4.85 7.10 -3.15
N LEU A 204 4.15 6.93 -2.03
CA LEU A 204 4.69 6.35 -0.81
C LEU A 204 5.27 4.95 -1.07
N LEU A 205 4.52 4.09 -1.76
CA LEU A 205 4.98 2.76 -2.15
C LEU A 205 6.19 2.82 -3.09
N ARG A 206 6.20 3.73 -4.07
CA ARG A 206 7.35 3.95 -4.96
C ARG A 206 8.61 4.27 -4.18
N CYS A 207 8.54 5.20 -3.22
CA CYS A 207 9.67 5.55 -2.36
C CYS A 207 10.22 4.30 -1.67
N TYR A 208 9.37 3.52 -0.98
CA TYR A 208 9.80 2.27 -0.34
C TYR A 208 10.48 1.28 -1.30
N MET A 209 9.93 1.11 -2.50
CA MET A 209 10.49 0.18 -3.49
C MET A 209 11.84 0.63 -4.05
N GLN A 210 12.20 1.91 -3.90
CA GLN A 210 13.48 2.47 -4.35
C GLN A 210 14.56 2.50 -3.26
N LEU A 211 14.20 2.29 -1.98
CA LEU A 211 15.15 2.38 -0.86
C LEU A 211 16.08 1.17 -0.75
N ASP A 212 15.57 -0.04 -0.96
CA ASP A 212 16.36 -1.28 -0.84
C ASP A 212 16.12 -2.20 -2.05
N PRO A 213 17.20 -2.74 -2.68
CA PRO A 213 17.08 -3.57 -3.88
C PRO A 213 16.28 -4.85 -3.68
N ARG A 214 16.08 -5.31 -2.44
CA ARG A 214 15.31 -6.53 -2.11
C ARG A 214 13.82 -6.25 -1.97
N ALA A 215 13.41 -5.00 -1.73
CA ALA A 215 12.02 -4.66 -1.45
C ALA A 215 11.09 -4.98 -2.62
N LYS A 216 11.47 -4.53 -3.83
CA LYS A 216 10.68 -4.76 -5.05
C LYS A 216 10.61 -6.24 -5.43
N PRO A 217 11.72 -7.02 -5.52
CA PRO A 217 11.66 -8.46 -5.74
C PRO A 217 10.80 -9.22 -4.72
N LEU A 218 10.90 -8.87 -3.43
CA LEU A 218 10.09 -9.50 -2.38
C LEU A 218 8.59 -9.22 -2.59
N ALA A 219 8.23 -7.96 -2.87
CA ALA A 219 6.85 -7.57 -3.15
C ALA A 219 6.28 -8.32 -4.37
N PHE A 220 7.05 -8.46 -5.45
CA PHE A 220 6.65 -9.24 -6.62
C PHE A 220 6.43 -10.72 -6.28
N CYS A 221 7.37 -11.34 -5.56
CA CYS A 221 7.25 -12.75 -5.16
C CYS A 221 6.01 -13.00 -4.31
N VAL A 222 5.75 -12.14 -3.31
CA VAL A 222 4.57 -12.24 -2.44
C VAL A 222 3.28 -12.02 -3.22
N LYS A 223 3.21 -11.00 -4.09
CA LYS A 223 2.05 -10.76 -4.96
C LYS A 223 1.78 -11.94 -5.89
N HIS A 224 2.84 -12.46 -6.52
CA HIS A 224 2.72 -13.62 -7.42
C HIS A 224 2.22 -14.84 -6.67
N TRP A 225 2.79 -15.14 -5.51
CA TRP A 225 2.32 -16.22 -4.64
C TRP A 225 0.85 -16.02 -4.25
N ALA A 226 0.45 -14.82 -3.84
CA ALA A 226 -0.91 -14.53 -3.40
C ALA A 226 -1.93 -14.76 -4.53
N LYS A 227 -1.61 -14.30 -5.76
CA LYS A 227 -2.41 -14.58 -6.96
C LYS A 227 -2.50 -16.08 -7.26
N ARG A 228 -1.38 -16.80 -7.22
CA ARG A 228 -1.33 -18.26 -7.50
C ARG A 228 -2.04 -19.11 -6.43
N ARG A 229 -2.31 -18.55 -5.25
CA ARG A 229 -3.05 -19.20 -4.17
C ARG A 229 -4.49 -18.69 -4.02
N SER A 230 -4.96 -17.86 -4.93
CA SER A 230 -6.29 -17.26 -4.90
C SER A 230 -6.59 -16.54 -3.58
N VAL A 231 -5.57 -15.86 -3.04
CA VAL A 231 -5.69 -14.96 -1.86
C VAL A 231 -5.40 -13.51 -2.27
N ASN A 232 -5.70 -13.16 -3.52
CA ASN A 232 -5.50 -11.84 -4.10
C ASN A 232 -6.67 -11.40 -4.99
N ASP A 233 -7.86 -11.45 -4.43
CA ASP A 233 -9.13 -11.12 -5.09
C ASP A 233 -10.07 -10.46 -4.06
N PRO A 234 -10.09 -9.11 -4.01
CA PRO A 234 -10.96 -8.36 -3.10
C PRO A 234 -12.45 -8.57 -3.34
N TYR A 235 -12.86 -8.82 -4.58
CA TYR A 235 -14.27 -9.04 -4.91
C TYR A 235 -14.78 -10.35 -4.30
N HIS A 236 -13.90 -11.34 -4.17
CA HIS A 236 -14.19 -12.63 -3.54
C HIS A 236 -13.63 -12.74 -2.12
N GLY A 237 -13.47 -11.61 -1.43
CA GLY A 237 -13.20 -11.58 0.01
C GLY A 237 -11.75 -11.89 0.42
N SER A 238 -10.75 -11.53 -0.39
CA SER A 238 -9.34 -11.67 -0.02
C SER A 238 -8.54 -10.38 -0.23
N PRO A 239 -7.32 -10.23 0.35
CA PRO A 239 -6.62 -8.94 0.34
C PRO A 239 -6.20 -8.50 -1.07
N SER A 240 -6.25 -7.20 -1.33
CA SER A 240 -5.81 -6.61 -2.60
C SER A 240 -4.28 -6.71 -2.78
N SER A 241 -3.81 -6.49 -4.01
CA SER A 241 -2.36 -6.41 -4.26
C SER A 241 -1.70 -5.29 -3.43
N TYR A 242 -2.42 -4.19 -3.22
CA TYR A 242 -1.98 -3.09 -2.36
C TYR A 242 -1.80 -3.55 -0.89
N ALA A 243 -2.77 -4.26 -0.33
CA ALA A 243 -2.69 -4.80 1.03
C ALA A 243 -1.48 -5.73 1.22
N TRP A 244 -1.21 -6.62 0.25
CA TRP A 244 -0.03 -7.49 0.29
C TRP A 244 1.30 -6.73 0.26
N VAL A 245 1.37 -5.63 -0.47
CA VAL A 245 2.57 -4.78 -0.51
C VAL A 245 2.77 -4.07 0.83
N LEU A 246 1.71 -3.61 1.49
CA LEU A 246 1.82 -3.04 2.84
C LEU A 246 2.34 -4.06 3.85
N LEU A 247 1.89 -5.32 3.77
CA LEU A 247 2.43 -6.39 4.61
C LEU A 247 3.93 -6.62 4.39
N VAL A 248 4.39 -6.51 3.15
CA VAL A 248 5.82 -6.62 2.80
C VAL A 248 6.61 -5.45 3.38
N ILE A 249 6.12 -4.22 3.19
CA ILE A 249 6.76 -3.01 3.75
C ILE A 249 6.85 -3.13 5.28
N HIS A 250 5.74 -3.46 5.94
CA HIS A 250 5.71 -3.65 7.39
C HIS A 250 6.68 -4.74 7.85
N TYR A 251 6.75 -5.87 7.14
CA TYR A 251 7.70 -6.93 7.45
C TYR A 251 9.14 -6.42 7.38
N LEU A 252 9.50 -5.66 6.33
CA LEU A 252 10.83 -5.09 6.17
C LEU A 252 11.15 -4.03 7.22
N GLN A 253 10.16 -3.23 7.65
CA GLN A 253 10.29 -2.28 8.77
C GLN A 253 10.55 -2.98 10.12
N THR A 254 10.05 -4.20 10.29
CA THR A 254 10.12 -4.96 11.55
C THR A 254 11.09 -6.15 11.46
N THR A 255 12.02 -6.10 10.52
CA THR A 255 13.21 -6.97 10.53
C THR A 255 14.21 -6.46 11.57
N SER A 256 15.18 -7.30 11.94
CA SER A 256 16.25 -6.92 12.86
C SER A 256 17.61 -7.20 12.20
N PRO A 257 18.39 -6.16 11.87
CA PRO A 257 18.05 -4.71 11.87
C PRO A 257 16.93 -4.37 10.86
N PRO A 258 16.12 -3.31 11.06
CA PRO A 258 15.13 -2.89 10.06
C PRO A 258 15.73 -2.55 8.69
N ILE A 259 15.11 -3.07 7.63
CA ILE A 259 15.51 -2.82 6.24
C ILE A 259 14.92 -1.51 5.74
N LEU A 260 13.63 -1.27 6.00
CA LEU A 260 12.95 -0.04 5.60
C LEU A 260 12.67 0.84 6.82
N PRO A 261 12.79 2.18 6.70
CA PRO A 261 12.34 3.11 7.73
C PRO A 261 10.82 3.27 7.70
N VAL A 262 10.28 4.12 8.58
CA VAL A 262 8.89 4.59 8.56
C VAL A 262 8.91 6.00 8.02
N LEU A 263 8.57 6.18 6.74
CA LEU A 263 8.72 7.47 6.06
C LEU A 263 7.81 8.56 6.61
N GLN A 264 6.68 8.18 7.20
CA GLN A 264 5.73 9.09 7.85
C GLN A 264 6.24 9.60 9.21
N ASP A 265 7.38 9.10 9.66
CA ASP A 265 8.03 9.41 10.93
C ASP A 265 9.46 9.91 10.73
N LEU A 266 9.74 10.51 9.57
CA LEU A 266 11.02 11.17 9.28
C LEU A 266 10.73 12.59 8.82
N PHE A 267 11.57 13.54 9.23
CA PHE A 267 11.31 14.96 9.00
C PHE A 267 12.53 15.70 8.45
N SER A 268 12.27 16.61 7.51
CA SER A 268 13.28 17.50 6.93
C SER A 268 13.36 18.80 7.73
N HIS A 269 14.55 19.38 7.86
CA HIS A 269 14.75 20.72 8.42
C HIS A 269 14.17 21.84 7.53
N ALA A 270 13.96 21.55 6.23
CA ALA A 270 13.67 22.58 5.23
C ALA A 270 12.17 22.87 5.03
N VAL A 271 11.26 22.01 5.52
CA VAL A 271 9.82 22.14 5.27
C VAL A 271 9.07 22.10 6.60
N PRO A 272 8.42 23.20 7.02
CA PRO A 272 7.56 23.19 8.19
C PRO A 272 6.42 22.17 8.03
N TYR A 273 6.25 21.25 8.98
CA TYR A 273 5.18 20.24 8.98
C TYR A 273 3.76 20.83 8.90
N ALA A 274 3.56 22.10 9.30
CA ALA A 274 2.27 22.78 9.21
C ALA A 274 1.76 22.94 7.76
N ASP A 275 2.66 22.93 6.77
CA ASP A 275 2.32 23.04 5.33
C ASP A 275 2.36 21.68 4.62
N ALA A 276 2.64 20.60 5.34
CA ALA A 276 3.02 19.33 4.73
C ALA A 276 1.86 18.31 4.74
N GLY A 277 1.34 17.99 3.56
CA GLY A 277 0.64 16.72 3.31
C GLY A 277 -0.83 16.63 3.73
N LEU A 278 -1.49 17.70 4.19
CA LEU A 278 -2.93 17.65 4.45
C LEU A 278 -3.72 17.56 3.13
N VAL A 279 -4.53 16.53 3.00
CA VAL A 279 -5.42 16.31 1.86
C VAL A 279 -6.85 16.25 2.33
N ARG A 280 -7.72 17.01 1.66
CA ARG A 280 -9.15 16.95 1.89
C ARG A 280 -9.81 16.16 0.77
N THR A 281 -10.59 15.14 1.13
CA THR A 281 -11.33 14.32 0.16
C THR A 281 -12.69 14.95 -0.18
N PRO A 282 -13.33 14.51 -1.27
CA PRO A 282 -14.60 15.07 -1.70
C PRO A 282 -15.75 15.01 -0.68
N ASP A 283 -15.73 14.02 0.21
CA ASP A 283 -16.70 13.87 1.29
C ASP A 283 -16.37 14.74 2.52
N GLY A 284 -15.42 15.67 2.40
CA GLY A 284 -15.04 16.63 3.42
C GLY A 284 -14.12 16.09 4.52
N ARG A 285 -13.66 14.84 4.43
CA ARG A 285 -12.68 14.27 5.37
C ARG A 285 -11.28 14.82 5.08
N GLU A 286 -10.48 14.97 6.13
CA GLU A 286 -9.10 15.44 6.04
C GLU A 286 -8.13 14.36 6.50
N PHE A 287 -7.03 14.19 5.76
CA PHE A 287 -6.02 13.18 6.00
C PHE A 287 -4.64 13.81 6.02
N ASP A 288 -3.86 13.50 7.05
CA ASP A 288 -2.42 13.76 7.04
C ASP A 288 -1.74 12.71 6.14
N CYS A 289 -1.34 13.15 4.97
CA CYS A 289 -0.64 12.35 3.97
C CYS A 289 0.85 12.67 3.89
N TYR A 290 1.42 13.27 4.93
CA TYR A 290 2.86 13.54 4.99
C TYR A 290 3.68 12.24 5.00
N PHE A 291 4.76 12.23 4.22
CA PHE A 291 5.87 11.29 4.35
C PHE A 291 7.14 11.90 3.75
N TYR A 292 8.29 11.49 4.25
CA TYR A 292 9.59 11.88 3.68
C TYR A 292 9.83 11.13 2.35
N ASP A 293 9.97 11.88 1.25
CA ASP A 293 10.00 11.31 -0.10
C ASP A 293 11.31 11.56 -0.88
N ASP A 294 12.31 12.22 -0.28
CA ASP A 294 13.66 12.34 -0.86
C ASP A 294 14.43 11.01 -0.70
N VAL A 295 14.25 10.14 -1.69
CA VAL A 295 14.82 8.79 -1.76
C VAL A 295 16.34 8.81 -1.78
N GLU A 296 16.98 9.79 -2.40
CA GLU A 296 18.44 9.87 -2.50
C GLU A 296 19.06 10.12 -1.12
N ARG A 297 18.53 11.10 -0.39
CA ARG A 297 18.96 11.37 1.00
C ARG A 297 18.68 10.19 1.92
N LEU A 298 17.52 9.56 1.80
CA LEU A 298 17.19 8.37 2.59
C LEU A 298 18.19 7.24 2.33
N ARG A 299 18.55 6.97 1.08
CA ARG A 299 19.54 5.93 0.74
C ARG A 299 20.92 6.25 1.30
N ALA A 300 21.34 7.52 1.23
CA ALA A 300 22.62 7.96 1.80
C ALA A 300 22.64 7.78 3.33
N ALA A 301 21.60 8.25 4.03
CA ALA A 301 21.47 8.12 5.49
C ALA A 301 21.37 6.65 5.94
N MET A 302 20.62 5.82 5.22
CA MET A 302 20.53 4.38 5.48
C MET A 302 21.86 3.66 5.24
N GLY A 303 22.64 4.10 4.24
CA GLY A 303 23.96 3.55 3.94
C GLY A 303 25.01 3.83 5.00
N ALA A 304 24.83 4.87 5.82
CA ALA A 304 25.68 5.18 6.96
C ALA A 304 25.41 4.29 8.19
N LEU A 305 24.32 3.51 8.18
CA LEU A 305 23.92 2.64 9.28
C LEU A 305 24.20 1.16 8.95
N PRO A 306 24.34 0.28 9.97
CA PRO A 306 24.52 -1.16 9.73
C PRO A 306 23.40 -1.74 8.86
N ALA A 307 23.77 -2.40 7.76
CA ALA A 307 22.82 -3.03 6.86
C ALA A 307 22.28 -4.35 7.44
N ASN A 308 21.03 -4.69 7.12
CA ASN A 308 20.52 -6.03 7.38
C ASN A 308 21.13 -7.02 6.37
N PRO A 309 21.80 -8.11 6.82
CA PRO A 309 22.51 -9.03 5.94
C PRO A 309 21.61 -10.06 5.24
N ALA A 310 20.30 -10.08 5.50
CA ALA A 310 19.40 -11.11 5.00
C ALA A 310 19.30 -11.10 3.46
N SER A 311 19.54 -12.24 2.84
CA SER A 311 19.25 -12.50 1.42
C SER A 311 17.75 -12.44 1.13
N LEU A 312 17.37 -12.30 -0.15
CA LEU A 312 15.96 -12.34 -0.57
C LEU A 312 15.27 -13.65 -0.15
N GLY A 313 15.95 -14.79 -0.24
CA GLY A 313 15.42 -16.08 0.21
C GLY A 313 15.15 -16.11 1.73
N GLN A 314 16.05 -15.56 2.55
CA GLN A 314 15.81 -15.41 3.99
C GLN A 314 14.60 -14.52 4.29
N LEU A 315 14.46 -13.41 3.55
CA LEU A 315 13.35 -12.49 3.71
C LEU A 315 12.02 -13.12 3.29
N LEU A 316 11.99 -13.91 2.22
CA LEU A 316 10.78 -14.61 1.79
C LEU A 316 10.32 -15.63 2.84
N ILE A 317 11.26 -16.43 3.38
CA ILE A 317 10.97 -17.36 4.47
C ILE A 317 10.46 -16.61 5.70
N GLY A 318 11.14 -15.52 6.06
CA GLY A 318 10.80 -14.72 7.24
C GLY A 318 9.43 -14.04 7.10
N PHE A 319 9.07 -13.55 5.91
CA PHE A 319 7.75 -12.99 5.62
C PHE A 319 6.64 -14.03 5.87
N PHE A 320 6.77 -15.22 5.29
CA PHE A 320 5.77 -16.27 5.50
C PHE A 320 5.74 -16.74 6.96
N ARG A 321 6.88 -16.83 7.63
CA ARG A 321 6.93 -17.16 9.06
C ARG A 321 6.19 -16.11 9.90
N ARG A 322 6.43 -14.82 9.64
CA ARG A 322 5.80 -13.69 10.33
C ARG A 322 4.28 -13.80 10.29
N TYR A 323 3.70 -13.82 9.10
CA TYR A 323 2.24 -13.79 8.96
C TYR A 323 1.57 -15.16 9.16
N ALA A 324 2.28 -16.28 9.08
CA ALA A 324 1.70 -17.59 9.37
C ALA A 324 1.71 -17.97 10.86
N ARG A 325 2.69 -17.48 11.63
CA ARG A 325 2.98 -17.98 12.99
C ARG A 325 3.09 -16.91 14.06
N GLU A 326 3.53 -15.71 13.69
CA GLU A 326 3.83 -14.64 14.66
C GLU A 326 2.71 -13.59 14.71
N PHE A 327 2.01 -13.35 13.59
CA PHE A 327 0.88 -12.43 13.52
C PHE A 327 -0.34 -12.97 14.30
N ASP A 328 -0.81 -12.20 15.28
CA ASP A 328 -2.03 -12.51 16.03
C ASP A 328 -3.26 -11.99 15.26
N PHE A 329 -3.90 -12.89 14.50
CA PHE A 329 -5.13 -12.60 13.75
C PHE A 329 -6.29 -12.12 14.63
N VAL A 330 -6.27 -12.36 15.94
CA VAL A 330 -7.33 -11.93 16.86
C VAL A 330 -7.08 -10.51 17.33
N LYS A 331 -5.84 -10.16 17.66
CA LYS A 331 -5.53 -8.91 18.38
C LYS A 331 -4.77 -7.87 17.55
N SER A 332 -4.02 -8.28 16.54
CA SER A 332 -3.07 -7.40 15.86
C SER A 332 -3.64 -6.74 14.61
N VAL A 333 -3.11 -5.57 14.32
CA VAL A 333 -3.32 -4.77 13.11
C VAL A 333 -1.95 -4.39 12.56
N THR A 334 -1.70 -4.67 11.29
CA THR A 334 -0.47 -4.25 10.63
C THR A 334 -0.52 -2.76 10.30
N SER A 335 0.52 -1.99 10.64
CA SER A 335 0.60 -0.55 10.32
C SER A 335 2.00 -0.16 9.85
N ILE A 336 2.12 0.25 8.58
CA ILE A 336 3.39 0.75 8.03
C ILE A 336 3.73 2.17 8.50
N ARG A 337 2.75 2.90 9.01
CA ARG A 337 2.89 4.25 9.56
C ARG A 337 3.57 4.25 10.93
N THR A 338 3.46 3.15 11.67
CA THR A 338 4.10 3.03 12.99
C THR A 338 5.28 2.06 12.97
N GLY A 339 5.42 1.26 11.92
CA GLY A 339 6.44 0.21 11.85
C GLY A 339 6.26 -0.84 12.95
N ALA A 340 5.03 -1.04 13.43
CA ALA A 340 4.70 -1.96 14.52
C ALA A 340 3.29 -2.53 14.37
N PHE A 341 2.97 -3.56 15.17
CA PHE A 341 1.61 -4.05 15.28
C PHE A 341 0.80 -3.17 16.23
N LEU A 342 -0.29 -2.58 15.72
CA LEU A 342 -1.30 -1.96 16.56
C LEU A 342 -2.25 -3.04 17.10
N THR A 343 -3.04 -2.71 18.12
CA THR A 343 -4.10 -3.59 18.61
C THR A 343 -5.42 -3.23 17.96
N LYS A 344 -6.27 -4.23 17.68
CA LYS A 344 -7.64 -3.99 17.20
C LYS A 344 -8.44 -3.15 18.20
N HIS A 345 -8.19 -3.34 19.50
CA HIS A 345 -8.77 -2.52 20.55
C HIS A 345 -8.45 -1.03 20.38
N ALA A 346 -7.17 -0.69 20.16
CA ALA A 346 -6.76 0.69 19.91
C ALA A 346 -7.37 1.29 18.63
N LYS A 347 -7.85 0.45 17.71
CA LYS A 347 -8.53 0.82 16.46
C LYS A 347 -10.05 0.75 16.55
N ASN A 348 -10.62 0.32 17.68
CA ASN A 348 -12.03 -0.05 17.83
C ASN A 348 -12.51 -1.13 16.82
N TRP A 349 -11.61 -1.98 16.34
CA TRP A 349 -11.86 -3.06 15.37
C TRP A 349 -12.16 -4.42 16.03
N ASP A 350 -12.25 -4.45 17.35
CA ASP A 350 -12.73 -5.57 18.16
C ASP A 350 -14.22 -5.44 18.54
N LYS A 351 -14.82 -4.26 18.33
CA LYS A 351 -16.25 -3.99 18.61
C LYS A 351 -17.13 -4.48 17.45
N LYS A 352 -18.29 -5.06 17.78
CA LYS A 352 -19.34 -5.34 16.79
C LYS A 352 -20.05 -4.04 16.40
N GLU A 353 -19.90 -3.61 15.16
CA GLU A 353 -20.68 -2.50 14.58
C GLU A 353 -22.15 -2.91 14.42
N ALA A 354 -23.09 -2.08 14.90
CA ALA A 354 -24.52 -2.32 14.79
C ALA A 354 -24.98 -2.36 13.32
N GLY A 355 -25.87 -3.31 12.99
CA GLY A 355 -26.50 -3.43 11.66
C GLY A 355 -25.79 -4.33 10.65
N PHE A 356 -24.65 -4.95 11.00
CA PHE A 356 -23.93 -5.87 10.11
C PHE A 356 -23.88 -7.30 10.67
N ARG A 357 -24.11 -8.29 9.79
CA ARG A 357 -24.02 -9.72 10.14
C ARG A 357 -22.60 -10.22 9.84
N GLY A 358 -21.82 -10.53 10.88
CA GLY A 358 -20.53 -11.24 10.77
C GLY A 358 -19.35 -10.55 11.46
N ASP A 359 -18.31 -11.34 11.78
CA ASP A 359 -17.04 -10.84 12.28
C ASP A 359 -16.32 -10.11 11.14
N ARG A 360 -16.23 -8.79 11.25
CA ARG A 360 -15.39 -7.95 10.40
C ARG A 360 -14.08 -7.73 11.14
N HIS A 361 -12.97 -7.53 10.42
CA HIS A 361 -11.61 -7.41 10.97
C HIS A 361 -10.93 -8.76 11.30
N LEU A 362 -10.91 -9.71 10.35
CA LEU A 362 -10.30 -11.03 10.53
C LEU A 362 -8.79 -11.09 10.23
N PHE A 363 -8.31 -10.19 9.38
CA PHE A 363 -6.90 -10.04 9.03
C PHE A 363 -6.62 -8.56 8.77
N CYS A 364 -6.13 -7.83 9.77
CA CYS A 364 -6.22 -6.38 9.75
C CYS A 364 -4.95 -5.68 9.28
N MET A 365 -5.14 -4.71 8.39
CA MET A 365 -4.10 -3.84 7.87
C MET A 365 -4.64 -2.41 7.81
N GLU A 366 -3.98 -1.50 8.54
CA GLU A 366 -4.26 -0.06 8.51
C GLU A 366 -3.76 0.54 7.18
N ASP A 367 -4.62 1.26 6.47
CA ASP A 367 -4.18 2.15 5.39
C ASP A 367 -3.32 3.30 5.97
N PRO A 368 -2.16 3.63 5.38
CA PRO A 368 -1.22 4.61 5.93
C PRO A 368 -1.78 6.03 6.03
N PHE A 369 -2.84 6.38 5.27
CA PHE A 369 -3.46 7.71 5.30
C PHE A 369 -4.90 7.64 5.80
N GLU A 370 -5.74 6.76 5.26
CA GLU A 370 -7.09 6.50 5.78
C GLU A 370 -7.04 5.59 7.00
N LEU A 371 -6.64 6.12 8.17
CA LEU A 371 -6.39 5.30 9.36
C LEU A 371 -7.61 4.47 9.83
N THR A 372 -8.84 4.87 9.49
CA THR A 372 -10.04 4.09 9.82
C THR A 372 -10.35 2.97 8.82
N HIS A 373 -9.63 2.91 7.70
CA HIS A 373 -9.79 1.91 6.66
C HIS A 373 -8.96 0.65 6.97
N ASP A 374 -9.64 -0.43 7.34
CA ASP A 374 -9.05 -1.77 7.35
C ASP A 374 -9.11 -2.38 5.96
N LEU A 375 -7.95 -2.57 5.34
CA LEU A 375 -7.84 -3.17 4.00
C LEU A 375 -8.23 -4.65 3.98
N GLY A 376 -8.26 -5.30 5.14
CA GLY A 376 -8.72 -6.68 5.30
C GLY A 376 -10.21 -6.83 5.59
N ARG A 377 -10.97 -5.72 5.65
CA ARG A 377 -12.40 -5.71 5.97
C ARG A 377 -13.27 -6.51 4.99
N VAL A 378 -12.78 -6.72 3.77
CA VAL A 378 -13.46 -7.53 2.74
C VAL A 378 -13.47 -9.02 3.05
N MET A 379 -12.65 -9.48 3.99
CA MET A 379 -12.44 -10.91 4.25
C MET A 379 -13.54 -11.52 5.12
N ASP A 380 -14.07 -12.64 4.66
CA ASP A 380 -14.98 -13.48 5.43
C ASP A 380 -14.25 -14.63 6.15
N LEU A 381 -14.99 -15.40 6.96
CA LEU A 381 -14.42 -16.50 7.73
C LEU A 381 -13.81 -17.61 6.86
N PRO A 382 -14.48 -18.09 5.79
CA PRO A 382 -13.87 -19.03 4.84
C PRO A 382 -12.57 -18.52 4.22
N ALA A 383 -12.54 -17.29 3.71
CA ALA A 383 -11.35 -16.72 3.10
C ALA A 383 -10.21 -16.55 4.12
N ALA A 384 -10.52 -16.14 5.35
CA ALA A 384 -9.54 -16.06 6.44
C ALA A 384 -8.96 -17.44 6.81
N ALA A 385 -9.80 -18.48 6.86
CA ALA A 385 -9.34 -19.84 7.12
C ALA A 385 -8.44 -20.36 5.98
N TRP A 386 -8.82 -20.10 4.73
CA TRP A 386 -8.01 -20.44 3.56
C TRP A 386 -6.66 -19.73 3.57
N LEU A 387 -6.66 -18.41 3.81
CA LEU A 387 -5.46 -17.60 3.92
C LEU A 387 -4.48 -18.16 4.96
N ARG A 388 -4.99 -18.47 6.16
CA ARG A 388 -4.16 -19.05 7.24
C ARG A 388 -3.56 -20.39 6.83
N THR A 389 -4.32 -21.20 6.09
CA THR A 389 -3.83 -22.49 5.56
C THR A 389 -2.75 -22.27 4.49
N ALA A 390 -2.96 -21.35 3.56
CA ALA A 390 -2.01 -21.02 2.51
C ALA A 390 -0.68 -20.48 3.08
N LEU A 391 -0.74 -19.55 4.05
CA LEU A 391 0.43 -19.02 4.76
C LEU A 391 1.17 -20.13 5.55
N LYS A 392 0.42 -20.97 6.28
CA LYS A 392 1.00 -22.11 7.00
C LYS A 392 1.69 -23.10 6.07
N ALA A 393 1.16 -23.35 4.88
CA ALA A 393 1.78 -24.24 3.90
C ALA A 393 3.17 -23.74 3.46
N GLN A 394 3.39 -22.43 3.35
CA GLN A 394 4.70 -21.85 2.98
C GLN A 394 5.66 -21.75 4.17
N SER A 395 5.15 -21.62 5.39
CA SER A 395 5.99 -21.59 6.60
C SER A 395 6.36 -22.99 7.12
N ARG A 396 5.95 -24.07 6.45
CA ARG A 396 6.41 -25.43 6.73
C ARG A 396 7.79 -25.61 6.12
N ARG A 397 8.79 -25.90 6.96
CA ARG A 397 10.12 -26.29 6.49
C ARG A 397 10.00 -27.67 5.81
N LYS A 398 10.56 -27.81 4.60
CA LYS A 398 10.95 -29.13 4.10
C LYS A 398 12.24 -29.56 4.79
#